data_AF-A0A2X2WAU5-F1
#
_entry.id   AF-A0A2X2WAU5-F1
#
_cell.length_a   1.000
_cell.length_b   1.000
_cell.length_c   1.000
_cell.angle_alpha   90.00
_cell.angle_beta   90.00
_cell.angle_gamma   90.00
#
_symmetry.space_group_name_H-M   'P 1'
#
loop_
_entity.id
_entity.type
_entity.pdbx_description
1 polymer ?
#
loop_
_entity_poly.entity_id
_entity_poly.type
_entity_poly.pdbx_seq_one_letter_code
_entity_poly.pdbx_strand_id
1 'polypeptide(L)'
;MALTDELVSHGELMSTLLFVEILRERNIQAQWFDVRKVMRTSDRFGRAEPDIAALSELATLQLTPRLAEGLVITQGFIGSESKGRTTTLGRGGSDYTAALLAEALHAARVDIWTDVPGIYTTDPRVVPAAQRIDEIAFEEAAEMATFGAKVLHPATLLPAVRSDIPVFVGSSKDPKAGGTLVCNKTQNPPLFRALALRRKQTLLTLHSLNMLHSRGFLAEVFGILARHNISVDLITTSEVSVALTLDTTGSTSTGDTLLTQSLLMELSALCRVEVEENLALVALIGNDLSKACGVGKEVFGVLEPFNIRMICYGASSHNLCFLVPGTEAEQVVQKLHHNLFE
;
A
#
# COMPACT_ATOMS: atom_id res chain seq x y z
N MET A 1 -3.15 -17.65 17.42
CA MET A 1 -2.26 -16.86 16.54
C MET A 1 -0.83 -17.39 16.55
N ALA A 2 -0.17 -17.62 17.70
CA ALA A 2 1.19 -18.19 17.72
C ALA A 2 1.38 -19.50 16.92
N LEU A 3 0.45 -20.46 17.02
CA LEU A 3 0.49 -21.68 16.21
C LEU A 3 0.32 -21.41 14.70
N THR A 4 -0.45 -20.39 14.35
CA THR A 4 -0.67 -19.98 12.95
C THR A 4 0.62 -19.48 12.35
N ASP A 5 1.35 -18.60 13.05
CA ASP A 5 2.63 -18.07 12.62
C ASP A 5 3.66 -19.19 12.39
N GLU A 6 3.76 -20.13 13.33
CA GLU A 6 4.64 -21.30 13.19
C GLU A 6 4.28 -22.14 11.96
N LEU A 7 3.00 -22.46 11.76
CA LEU A 7 2.55 -23.28 10.64
C LEU A 7 2.77 -22.58 9.31
N VAL A 8 2.34 -21.33 9.16
CA VAL A 8 2.46 -20.57 7.90
C VAL A 8 3.93 -20.32 7.53
N SER A 9 4.84 -20.19 8.52
CA SER A 9 6.27 -20.00 8.27
C SER A 9 6.92 -21.10 7.43
N HIS A 10 6.36 -22.32 7.46
CA HIS A 10 6.90 -23.46 6.71
C HIS A 10 6.89 -23.24 5.20
N GLY A 11 5.98 -22.42 4.68
CA GLY A 11 5.96 -22.08 3.25
C GLY A 11 7.26 -21.44 2.79
N GLU A 12 7.75 -20.44 3.55
CA GLU A 12 9.01 -19.74 3.25
C GLU A 12 10.25 -20.59 3.53
N LEU A 13 10.21 -21.43 4.57
CA LEU A 13 11.29 -22.38 4.84
C LEU A 13 11.46 -23.37 3.68
N MET A 14 10.36 -23.94 3.18
CA MET A 14 10.39 -24.88 2.06
C MET A 14 10.87 -24.22 0.76
N SER A 15 10.34 -23.04 0.41
CA SER A 15 10.68 -22.34 -0.84
C SER A 15 12.17 -22.00 -0.91
N THR A 16 12.73 -21.48 0.18
CA THR A 16 14.13 -21.08 0.25
C THR A 16 15.11 -22.25 0.24
N LEU A 17 14.75 -23.38 0.88
CA LEU A 17 15.54 -24.62 0.80
C LEU A 17 15.61 -25.14 -0.64
N LEU A 18 14.47 -25.20 -1.33
CA LEU A 18 14.42 -25.62 -2.73
C LEU A 18 15.20 -24.68 -3.65
N PHE A 19 15.10 -23.36 -3.43
CA PHE A 19 15.78 -22.38 -4.26
C PHE A 19 17.31 -22.47 -4.16
N VAL A 20 17.85 -22.76 -2.97
CA VAL A 20 19.29 -23.01 -2.78
C VAL A 20 19.76 -24.21 -3.59
N GLU A 21 18.99 -25.30 -3.60
CA GLU A 21 19.34 -26.49 -4.38
C GLU A 21 19.27 -26.23 -5.89
N ILE A 22 18.30 -25.44 -6.38
CA ILE A 22 18.25 -25.00 -7.79
C ILE A 22 19.51 -24.21 -8.18
N LEU A 23 20.01 -23.34 -7.30
CA LEU A 23 21.23 -22.57 -7.56
C LEU A 23 22.47 -23.48 -7.57
N ARG A 24 22.55 -24.41 -6.62
CA ARG A 24 23.66 -25.37 -6.53
C ARG A 24 23.72 -26.33 -7.71
N GLU A 25 22.57 -26.79 -8.21
CA GLU A 25 22.45 -27.60 -9.43
C GLU A 25 23.01 -26.86 -10.66
N ARG A 26 22.97 -25.52 -10.63
CA ARG A 26 23.56 -24.64 -11.66
C ARG A 26 25.01 -24.24 -11.38
N ASN A 27 25.68 -24.90 -10.42
CA ASN A 27 27.04 -24.60 -9.97
C ASN A 27 27.23 -23.18 -9.41
N ILE A 28 26.16 -22.59 -8.85
CA ILE A 28 26.23 -21.30 -8.15
C ILE A 28 26.44 -21.60 -6.66
N GLN A 29 27.50 -21.04 -6.07
CA GLN A 29 27.71 -21.12 -4.63
C GLN A 29 26.63 -20.30 -3.93
N ALA A 30 25.73 -20.98 -3.23
CA ALA A 30 24.65 -20.40 -2.48
C ALA A 30 24.46 -21.14 -1.15
N GLN A 31 24.19 -20.39 -0.09
CA GLN A 31 23.94 -20.92 1.24
C GLN A 31 22.57 -20.52 1.78
N TRP A 32 21.96 -21.44 2.49
CA TRP A 32 20.69 -21.22 3.17
C TRP A 32 20.92 -20.57 4.54
N PHE A 33 20.16 -19.52 4.84
CA PHE A 33 20.16 -18.85 6.13
C PHE A 33 18.74 -18.78 6.69
N ASP A 34 18.61 -18.95 8.01
CA ASP A 34 17.33 -18.81 8.70
C ASP A 34 17.19 -17.37 9.21
N VAL A 35 16.25 -16.62 8.64
CA VAL A 35 16.07 -15.19 8.98
C VAL A 35 15.73 -14.98 10.45
N ARG A 36 15.12 -15.97 11.11
CA ARG A 36 14.72 -15.88 12.53
C ARG A 36 15.91 -15.72 13.47
N LYS A 37 17.13 -16.03 13.01
CA LYS A 37 18.36 -15.78 13.77
C LYS A 37 18.66 -14.29 13.97
N VAL A 38 18.18 -13.44 13.06
CA VAL A 38 18.43 -11.99 13.05
C VAL A 38 17.15 -11.16 13.16
N MET A 39 16.04 -11.62 12.57
CA MET A 39 14.75 -10.94 12.59
C MET A 39 14.05 -11.11 13.94
N ARG A 40 14.45 -10.29 14.90
CA ARG A 40 13.82 -10.20 16.23
C ARG A 40 12.59 -9.33 16.18
N THR A 41 11.51 -9.80 16.79
CA THR A 41 10.24 -9.08 16.82
C THR A 41 9.58 -9.11 18.19
N SER A 42 8.53 -8.32 18.38
CA SER A 42 7.61 -8.44 19.50
C SER A 42 6.81 -9.75 19.45
N ASP A 43 6.07 -10.05 20.52
CA ASP A 43 5.18 -11.22 20.64
C ASP A 43 3.76 -10.98 20.08
N ARG A 44 3.60 -9.95 19.24
CA ARG A 44 2.36 -9.64 18.52
C ARG A 44 2.17 -10.54 17.30
N PHE A 45 1.87 -11.82 17.53
CA PHE A 45 1.68 -12.82 16.46
C PHE A 45 0.70 -12.37 15.36
N GLY A 46 1.02 -12.68 14.11
CA GLY A 46 0.30 -12.28 12.90
C GLY A 46 0.68 -10.90 12.33
N ARG A 47 1.19 -9.99 13.17
CA ARG A 47 1.65 -8.64 12.80
C ARG A 47 2.76 -8.18 13.76
N ALA A 48 3.81 -8.99 13.86
CA ALA A 48 4.87 -8.74 14.81
C ALA A 48 5.67 -7.49 14.42
N GLU A 49 6.09 -6.72 15.43
CA GLU A 49 6.82 -5.48 15.22
C GLU A 49 8.32 -5.77 15.32
N PRO A 50 9.14 -5.46 14.28
CA PRO A 50 10.56 -5.76 14.29
C PRO A 50 11.33 -4.83 15.25
N ASP A 51 12.29 -5.40 15.97
CA ASP A 51 13.26 -4.66 16.76
C ASP A 51 14.46 -4.30 15.88
N ILE A 52 14.51 -3.04 15.45
CA ILE A 52 15.52 -2.54 14.50
C ILE A 52 16.94 -2.61 15.08
N ALA A 53 17.09 -2.32 16.38
CA ALA A 53 18.40 -2.35 17.03
C ALA A 53 18.93 -3.78 17.12
N ALA A 54 18.09 -4.72 17.59
CA ALA A 54 18.45 -6.12 17.65
C ALA A 54 18.71 -6.71 16.26
N LEU A 55 17.92 -6.33 15.25
CA LEU A 55 18.12 -6.76 13.88
C LEU A 55 19.49 -6.32 13.35
N SER A 56 19.87 -5.05 13.55
CA SER A 56 21.17 -4.52 13.09
C SER A 56 22.36 -5.23 13.77
N GLU A 57 22.28 -5.43 15.08
CA GLU A 57 23.32 -6.13 15.85
C GLU A 57 23.46 -7.59 15.38
N LEU A 58 22.36 -8.32 15.29
CA LEU A 58 22.37 -9.73 14.92
C LEU A 58 22.72 -9.95 13.45
N ALA A 59 22.29 -9.05 12.55
CA ALA A 59 22.68 -9.09 11.15
C ALA A 59 24.20 -8.93 11.02
N THR A 60 24.79 -7.98 11.75
CA THR A 60 26.25 -7.79 11.77
C THR A 60 26.98 -9.02 12.31
N LEU A 61 26.46 -9.63 13.38
CA LEU A 61 27.10 -10.78 14.02
C LEU A 61 26.98 -12.09 13.22
N GLN A 62 25.83 -12.33 12.56
CA GLN A 62 25.50 -13.65 11.99
C GLN A 62 25.31 -13.66 10.47
N LEU A 63 24.79 -12.57 9.89
CA LEU A 63 24.47 -12.51 8.46
C LEU A 63 25.63 -11.94 7.64
N THR A 64 26.27 -10.86 8.10
CA THR A 64 27.43 -10.25 7.43
C THR A 64 28.58 -11.24 7.17
N PRO A 65 28.98 -12.12 8.12
CA PRO A 65 30.00 -13.12 7.85
C PRO A 65 29.61 -14.08 6.72
N ARG A 66 28.31 -14.43 6.61
CA ARG A 66 27.81 -15.33 5.56
C ARG A 66 27.78 -14.64 4.19
N LEU A 67 27.44 -13.36 4.16
CA LEU A 67 27.52 -12.56 2.93
C LEU A 67 28.96 -12.41 2.42
N ALA A 68 29.95 -12.40 3.32
CA ALA A 68 31.37 -12.38 2.94
C ALA A 68 31.84 -13.71 2.34
N GLU A 69 31.20 -14.84 2.68
CA GLU A 69 31.51 -16.16 2.12
C GLU A 69 30.85 -16.38 0.74
N GLY A 70 29.75 -15.68 0.43
CA GLY A 70 29.07 -15.77 -0.86
C GLY A 70 27.57 -15.49 -0.80
N LEU A 71 26.81 -16.02 -1.76
CA LEU A 71 25.38 -15.73 -1.91
C LEU A 71 24.57 -16.37 -0.79
N VAL A 72 23.75 -15.56 -0.10
CA VAL A 72 22.85 -16.02 0.97
C VAL A 72 21.41 -15.97 0.49
N ILE A 73 20.69 -17.09 0.65
CA ILE A 73 19.25 -17.20 0.44
C ILE A 73 18.58 -17.35 1.81
N THR A 74 17.62 -16.48 2.09
CA THR A 74 16.91 -16.42 3.37
C THR A 74 15.41 -16.18 3.14
N GLN A 75 14.60 -16.43 4.17
CA GLN A 75 13.15 -16.25 4.15
C GLN A 75 12.77 -14.78 4.31
N GLY A 76 11.64 -14.39 3.72
CA GLY A 76 10.89 -13.18 4.07
C GLY A 76 9.76 -13.48 5.05
N PHE A 77 8.98 -12.45 5.41
CA PHE A 77 7.71 -12.53 6.16
C PHE A 77 7.78 -13.03 7.62
N ILE A 78 8.78 -13.81 7.99
CA ILE A 78 8.89 -14.49 9.28
C ILE A 78 9.97 -13.85 10.18
N GLY A 79 9.82 -14.03 11.49
CA GLY A 79 10.78 -13.62 12.51
C GLY A 79 10.72 -14.52 13.74
N SER A 80 11.40 -14.12 14.82
CA SER A 80 11.21 -14.77 16.11
C SER A 80 11.25 -13.80 17.28
N GLU A 81 10.41 -14.06 18.29
CA GLU A 81 10.35 -13.25 19.51
C GLU A 81 11.43 -13.66 20.52
N SER A 82 11.49 -12.95 21.64
CA SER A 82 12.56 -13.09 22.65
C SER A 82 12.64 -14.46 23.32
N LYS A 83 11.54 -15.21 23.42
CA LYS A 83 11.50 -16.59 23.91
C LYS A 83 11.68 -17.65 22.79
N GLY A 84 11.98 -17.22 21.57
CA GLY A 84 12.33 -18.08 20.44
C GLY A 84 11.16 -18.64 19.62
N ARG A 85 9.91 -18.24 19.90
CA ARG A 85 8.76 -18.65 19.08
C ARG A 85 8.77 -17.93 17.73
N THR A 86 8.33 -18.60 16.67
CA THR A 86 8.20 -18.00 15.34
C THR A 86 7.08 -16.96 15.33
N THR A 87 7.34 -15.86 14.64
CA THR A 87 6.40 -14.77 14.40
C THR A 87 6.32 -14.45 12.91
N THR A 88 5.27 -13.73 12.52
CA THR A 88 5.07 -13.23 11.15
C THR A 88 4.82 -11.73 11.16
N LEU A 89 5.28 -11.05 10.10
CA LEU A 89 5.24 -9.59 9.96
C LEU A 89 3.92 -9.07 9.38
N GLY A 90 3.00 -9.97 9.01
CA GLY A 90 1.73 -9.62 8.38
C GLY A 90 1.82 -9.45 6.86
N ARG A 91 0.78 -8.85 6.26
CA ARG A 91 0.65 -8.68 4.81
C ARG A 91 1.81 -7.82 4.27
N GLY A 92 2.41 -8.26 3.15
CA GLY A 92 3.60 -7.61 2.58
C GLY A 92 4.89 -7.88 3.37
N GLY A 93 4.88 -8.85 4.28
CA GLY A 93 6.00 -9.09 5.18
C GLY A 93 7.31 -9.48 4.49
N SER A 94 7.27 -10.07 3.28
CA SER A 94 8.48 -10.37 2.51
C SER A 94 9.14 -9.11 1.93
N ASP A 95 8.36 -8.18 1.38
CA ASP A 95 8.85 -6.86 0.95
C ASP A 95 9.41 -6.09 2.15
N TYR A 96 8.72 -6.18 3.30
CA TYR A 96 9.16 -5.56 4.53
C TYR A 96 10.49 -6.15 5.04
N THR A 97 10.64 -7.47 4.97
CA THR A 97 11.91 -8.15 5.32
C THR A 97 13.05 -7.70 4.43
N ALA A 98 12.82 -7.55 3.13
CA ALA A 98 13.84 -7.07 2.19
C ALA A 98 14.31 -5.66 2.56
N ALA A 99 13.37 -4.74 2.85
CA ALA A 99 13.70 -3.39 3.29
C ALA A 99 14.41 -3.36 4.66
N LEU A 100 13.96 -4.15 5.63
CA LEU A 100 14.55 -4.24 6.97
C LEU A 100 15.99 -4.78 6.94
N LEU A 101 16.24 -5.85 6.19
CA LEU A 101 17.59 -6.41 6.04
C LEU A 101 18.50 -5.45 5.28
N ALA A 102 17.98 -4.77 4.26
CA ALA A 102 18.73 -3.77 3.52
C ALA A 102 19.17 -2.61 4.41
N GLU A 103 18.26 -2.09 5.25
CA GLU A 103 18.60 -1.10 6.26
C GLU A 103 19.67 -1.61 7.23
N ALA A 104 19.48 -2.80 7.80
CA ALA A 104 20.40 -3.38 8.78
C ALA A 104 21.80 -3.66 8.22
N LEU A 105 21.92 -3.88 6.92
CA LEU A 105 23.17 -4.18 6.22
C LEU A 105 23.73 -2.99 5.43
N HIS A 106 23.08 -1.82 5.48
CA HIS A 106 23.41 -0.65 4.67
C HIS A 106 23.54 -0.97 3.16
N ALA A 107 22.57 -1.72 2.64
CA ALA A 107 22.56 -2.13 1.24
C ALA A 107 22.43 -0.91 0.31
N ALA A 108 23.05 -1.00 -0.87
CA ALA A 108 23.00 0.09 -1.86
C ALA A 108 21.64 0.20 -2.58
N ARG A 109 20.87 -0.90 -2.64
CA ARG A 109 19.56 -0.97 -3.31
C ARG A 109 18.78 -2.21 -2.86
N VAL A 110 17.46 -2.15 -2.92
CA VAL A 110 16.56 -3.31 -2.80
C VAL A 110 15.87 -3.56 -4.14
N ASP A 111 15.86 -4.80 -4.61
CA ASP A 111 15.17 -5.18 -5.85
C ASP A 111 13.93 -6.03 -5.51
N ILE A 112 12.73 -5.47 -5.71
CA ILE A 112 11.45 -6.17 -5.56
C ILE A 112 10.97 -6.66 -6.92
N TRP A 113 10.99 -7.98 -7.10
CA TRP A 113 10.56 -8.64 -8.31
C TRP A 113 9.12 -9.13 -8.19
N THR A 114 8.22 -8.54 -8.96
CA THR A 114 6.78 -8.79 -8.96
C THR A 114 6.31 -9.31 -10.32
N ASP A 115 5.02 -9.26 -10.62
CA ASP A 115 4.43 -9.65 -11.90
C ASP A 115 4.25 -8.48 -12.88
N VAL A 116 4.42 -7.23 -12.43
CA VAL A 116 4.34 -6.00 -13.25
C VAL A 116 5.71 -5.38 -13.55
N PRO A 117 5.96 -4.88 -14.78
CA PRO A 117 7.23 -4.28 -15.19
C PRO A 117 7.35 -2.81 -14.74
N GLY A 118 7.28 -2.59 -13.43
CA GLY A 118 7.32 -1.27 -12.81
C GLY A 118 5.95 -0.62 -12.60
N ILE A 119 5.98 0.67 -12.28
CA ILE A 119 4.85 1.56 -12.03
C ILE A 119 4.63 2.41 -13.28
N TYR A 120 3.36 2.60 -13.66
CA TYR A 120 2.97 3.34 -14.86
C TYR A 120 2.16 4.58 -14.48
N THR A 121 2.06 5.54 -15.41
CA THR A 121 1.23 6.75 -15.27
C THR A 121 -0.24 6.41 -15.03
N THR A 122 -0.72 5.25 -15.47
CA THR A 122 -1.98 4.63 -15.04
C THR A 122 -1.98 3.13 -15.36
N ASP A 123 -3.07 2.40 -15.09
CA ASP A 123 -3.17 0.98 -15.43
C ASP A 123 -3.12 0.80 -16.97
N PRO A 124 -2.09 0.12 -17.54
CA PRO A 124 -1.97 -0.08 -18.99
C PRO A 124 -3.13 -0.87 -19.61
N ARG A 125 -3.92 -1.59 -18.79
CA ARG A 125 -5.13 -2.29 -19.23
C ARG A 125 -6.32 -1.34 -19.46
N VAL A 126 -6.29 -0.14 -18.86
CA VAL A 126 -7.30 0.91 -19.01
C VAL A 126 -6.88 1.91 -20.09
N VAL A 127 -5.60 2.30 -20.09
CA VAL A 127 -5.03 3.22 -21.09
C VAL A 127 -3.79 2.58 -21.72
N PRO A 128 -3.87 2.10 -22.98
CA PRO A 128 -2.73 1.48 -23.66
C PRO A 128 -1.51 2.41 -23.86
N ALA A 129 -1.75 3.74 -23.87
CA ALA A 129 -0.70 4.75 -23.96
C ALA A 129 -0.01 5.06 -22.62
N ALA A 130 -0.35 4.34 -21.54
CA ALA A 130 0.28 4.53 -20.23
C ALA A 130 1.80 4.35 -20.32
N GLN A 131 2.53 5.32 -19.77
CA GLN A 131 3.98 5.36 -19.81
C GLN A 131 4.56 4.80 -18.52
N ARG A 132 5.67 4.06 -18.59
CA ARG A 132 6.40 3.61 -17.40
C ARG A 132 7.03 4.82 -16.72
N ILE A 133 6.91 4.88 -15.40
CA ILE A 133 7.59 5.86 -14.56
C ILE A 133 8.94 5.27 -14.18
N ASP A 134 10.04 5.86 -14.64
CA ASP A 134 11.39 5.34 -14.36
C ASP A 134 11.81 5.59 -12.90
N GLU A 135 11.52 6.79 -12.38
CA GLU A 135 11.82 7.19 -11.01
C GLU A 135 10.60 7.86 -10.37
N ILE A 136 10.31 7.49 -9.12
CA ILE A 136 9.20 8.04 -8.34
C ILE A 136 9.65 8.30 -6.89
N ALA A 137 9.19 9.38 -6.28
CA ALA A 137 9.44 9.61 -4.87
C ALA A 137 8.56 8.71 -4.00
N PHE A 138 9.03 8.41 -2.79
CA PHE A 138 8.33 7.52 -1.88
C PHE A 138 6.93 8.06 -1.52
N GLU A 139 6.80 9.36 -1.26
CA GLU A 139 5.51 9.99 -0.93
C GLU A 139 4.51 9.81 -2.08
N GLU A 140 4.94 9.97 -3.33
CA GLU A 140 4.12 9.73 -4.53
C GLU A 140 3.72 8.25 -4.64
N ALA A 141 4.68 7.33 -4.47
CA ALA A 141 4.43 5.89 -4.53
C ALA A 141 3.52 5.39 -3.40
N ALA A 142 3.62 5.98 -2.21
CA ALA A 142 2.79 5.66 -1.06
C ALA A 142 1.32 6.01 -1.31
N GLU A 143 1.06 7.19 -1.87
CA GLU A 143 -0.27 7.60 -2.33
C GLU A 143 -0.76 6.65 -3.43
N MET A 144 0.07 6.30 -4.41
CA MET A 144 -0.31 5.37 -5.51
C MET A 144 -0.77 4.02 -4.99
N ALA A 145 -0.02 3.45 -4.05
CA ALA A 145 -0.33 2.16 -3.48
C ALA A 145 -1.63 2.18 -2.66
N THR A 146 -1.90 3.28 -1.95
CA THR A 146 -3.14 3.48 -1.19
C THR A 146 -4.35 3.56 -2.14
N PHE A 147 -4.19 4.19 -3.31
CA PHE A 147 -5.30 4.50 -4.22
C PHE A 147 -5.42 3.60 -5.46
N GLY A 148 -4.74 2.45 -5.50
CA GLY A 148 -5.06 1.37 -6.44
C GLY A 148 -3.88 0.70 -7.14
N ALA A 149 -2.67 1.23 -7.01
CA ALA A 149 -1.48 0.58 -7.54
C ALA A 149 -1.08 -0.59 -6.62
N LYS A 150 -1.57 -1.80 -6.92
CA LYS A 150 -1.35 -3.02 -6.12
C LYS A 150 0.10 -3.54 -6.09
N VAL A 151 1.08 -2.70 -6.40
CA VAL A 151 2.46 -3.12 -6.64
C VAL A 151 3.22 -3.30 -5.32
N LEU A 152 3.01 -2.41 -4.35
CA LEU A 152 3.72 -2.40 -3.07
C LEU A 152 2.82 -1.89 -1.95
N HIS A 153 3.00 -2.36 -0.73
CA HIS A 153 2.34 -1.76 0.43
C HIS A 153 3.24 -0.68 1.03
N PRO A 154 2.82 0.60 1.20
CA PRO A 154 3.70 1.71 1.56
C PRO A 154 4.54 1.46 2.81
N ALA A 155 3.91 0.85 3.83
CA ALA A 155 4.57 0.55 5.09
C ALA A 155 5.78 -0.39 4.97
N THR A 156 5.85 -1.19 3.90
CA THR A 156 6.94 -2.15 3.68
C THR A 156 8.23 -1.49 3.26
N LEU A 157 8.17 -0.29 2.66
CA LEU A 157 9.35 0.42 2.15
C LEU A 157 9.92 1.42 3.16
N LEU A 158 9.20 1.70 4.26
CA LEU A 158 9.62 2.65 5.30
C LEU A 158 11.09 2.47 5.76
N PRO A 159 11.60 1.24 6.01
CA PRO A 159 12.99 1.04 6.39
C PRO A 159 13.99 1.47 5.31
N ALA A 160 13.69 1.19 4.04
CA ALA A 160 14.54 1.58 2.94
C ALA A 160 14.56 3.11 2.79
N VAL A 161 13.39 3.76 2.89
CA VAL A 161 13.23 5.21 2.73
C VAL A 161 13.96 5.99 3.81
N ARG A 162 13.80 5.62 5.09
CA ARG A 162 14.45 6.34 6.20
C ARG A 162 15.98 6.18 6.23
N SER A 163 16.49 5.21 5.46
CA SER A 163 17.92 4.94 5.29
C SER A 163 18.44 5.35 3.90
N ASP A 164 17.65 6.10 3.11
CA ASP A 164 17.97 6.53 1.75
C ASP A 164 18.39 5.40 0.80
N ILE A 165 17.83 4.20 0.99
CA ILE A 165 18.07 3.03 0.14
C ILE A 165 17.02 3.02 -0.98
N PRO A 166 17.43 3.15 -2.27
CA PRO A 166 16.50 3.09 -3.38
C PRO A 166 15.90 1.68 -3.52
N VAL A 167 14.61 1.62 -3.90
CA VAL A 167 13.90 0.36 -4.12
C VAL A 167 13.53 0.24 -5.58
N PHE A 168 14.12 -0.72 -6.29
CA PHE A 168 13.74 -1.08 -7.64
C PHE A 168 12.54 -2.02 -7.64
N VAL A 169 11.62 -1.81 -8.58
CA VAL A 169 10.40 -2.59 -8.75
C VAL A 169 10.32 -3.02 -10.21
N GLY A 170 10.38 -4.33 -10.45
CA GLY A 170 10.40 -4.88 -11.81
C GLY A 170 9.65 -6.21 -11.93
N SER A 171 9.47 -6.69 -13.16
CA SER A 171 8.76 -7.95 -13.42
C SER A 171 9.73 -9.13 -13.44
N SER A 172 9.47 -10.13 -12.59
CA SER A 172 10.15 -11.43 -12.62
C SER A 172 9.93 -12.20 -13.93
N LYS A 173 8.80 -11.94 -14.62
CA LYS A 173 8.44 -12.59 -15.89
C LYS A 173 9.08 -11.92 -17.10
N ASP A 174 9.38 -10.63 -17.00
CA ASP A 174 10.07 -9.88 -18.04
C ASP A 174 11.09 -8.88 -17.45
N PRO A 175 12.27 -9.37 -17.03
CA PRO A 175 13.31 -8.50 -16.47
C PRO A 175 13.88 -7.49 -17.47
N LYS A 176 13.71 -7.73 -18.78
CA LYS A 176 14.25 -6.86 -19.84
C LYS A 176 13.37 -5.64 -20.09
N ALA A 177 12.09 -5.70 -19.69
CA ALA A 177 11.20 -4.55 -19.71
C ALA A 177 11.60 -3.44 -18.72
N GLY A 178 12.63 -3.65 -17.89
CA GLY A 178 13.09 -2.69 -16.89
C GLY A 178 12.14 -2.60 -15.70
N GLY A 179 12.08 -1.44 -15.07
CA GLY A 179 11.26 -1.23 -13.89
C GLY A 179 11.28 0.22 -13.42
N THR A 180 10.79 0.43 -12.20
CA THR A 180 10.70 1.73 -11.55
C THR A 180 11.58 1.76 -10.32
N LEU A 181 12.26 2.86 -10.08
CA LEU A 181 13.08 3.08 -8.90
C LEU A 181 12.35 4.06 -7.96
N VAL A 182 12.05 3.59 -6.76
CA VAL A 182 11.43 4.36 -5.68
C VAL A 182 12.54 4.97 -4.83
N CYS A 183 12.62 6.30 -4.84
CA CYS A 183 13.61 7.09 -4.11
C CYS A 183 12.96 7.85 -2.95
N ASN A 184 13.77 8.34 -2.00
CA ASN A 184 13.27 9.31 -1.02
C ASN A 184 12.79 10.60 -1.72
N LYS A 185 13.58 11.13 -2.67
CA LYS A 185 13.27 12.32 -3.47
C LYS A 185 13.63 12.10 -4.93
N THR A 186 12.94 12.80 -5.83
CA THR A 186 13.24 12.82 -7.27
C THR A 186 13.69 14.21 -7.72
N GLN A 187 14.42 14.29 -8.83
CA GLN A 187 14.75 15.57 -9.44
C GLN A 187 13.54 16.12 -10.19
N ASN A 188 13.23 17.41 -9.96
CA ASN A 188 12.13 18.13 -10.63
C ASN A 188 10.81 17.34 -10.65
N PRO A 189 10.21 17.06 -9.47
CA PRO A 189 8.96 16.33 -9.40
C PRO A 189 7.86 17.03 -10.23
N PRO A 190 7.16 16.32 -11.15
CA PRO A 190 6.14 16.89 -11.99
C PRO A 190 4.89 17.22 -11.19
N LEU A 191 4.10 18.19 -11.68
CA LEU A 191 2.82 18.54 -11.06
C LEU A 191 1.89 17.33 -11.00
N PHE A 192 1.82 16.54 -12.08
CA PHE A 192 1.08 15.28 -12.16
C PHE A 192 2.04 14.15 -12.50
N ARG A 193 2.01 13.09 -11.70
CA ARG A 193 2.84 11.89 -11.85
C ARG A 193 2.05 10.72 -12.42
N ALA A 194 0.86 10.48 -11.88
CA ALA A 194 0.05 9.32 -12.24
C ALA A 194 -1.44 9.48 -11.89
N LEU A 195 -2.25 8.59 -12.45
CA LEU A 195 -3.67 8.37 -12.15
C LEU A 195 -3.87 6.95 -11.62
N ALA A 196 -4.42 6.82 -10.43
CA ALA A 196 -4.81 5.55 -9.83
C ALA A 196 -6.34 5.36 -9.88
N LEU A 197 -6.76 4.13 -10.11
CA LEU A 197 -8.17 3.74 -10.19
C LEU A 197 -8.48 2.60 -9.23
N ARG A 198 -9.39 2.84 -8.29
CA ARG A 198 -9.98 1.82 -7.41
C ARG A 198 -11.46 1.64 -7.73
N ARG A 199 -11.81 0.48 -8.29
CA ARG A 199 -13.21 0.12 -8.58
C ARG A 199 -13.92 -0.39 -7.33
N LYS A 200 -15.25 -0.51 -7.41
CA LYS A 200 -16.12 -1.13 -6.40
C LYS A 200 -15.96 -0.53 -5.00
N GLN A 201 -15.96 0.80 -4.94
CA GLN A 201 -15.99 1.54 -3.68
C GLN A 201 -17.44 1.60 -3.17
N THR A 202 -17.57 1.57 -1.85
CA THR A 202 -18.83 1.77 -1.13
C THR A 202 -18.76 3.11 -0.41
N LEU A 203 -19.70 4.00 -0.69
CA LEU A 203 -19.88 5.28 -0.04
C LEU A 203 -20.98 5.17 1.01
N LEU A 204 -20.62 5.45 2.26
CA LEU A 204 -21.50 5.48 3.41
C LEU A 204 -21.73 6.94 3.80
N THR A 205 -22.95 7.44 3.64
CA THR A 205 -23.31 8.80 4.04
C THR A 205 -24.13 8.77 5.32
N LEU A 206 -23.65 9.48 6.34
CA LEU A 206 -24.27 9.57 7.65
C LEU A 206 -24.81 10.99 7.83
N HIS A 207 -26.12 11.11 7.98
CA HIS A 207 -26.82 12.38 8.14
C HIS A 207 -27.35 12.52 9.56
N SER A 208 -26.99 13.60 10.25
CA SER A 208 -27.54 13.90 11.57
C SER A 208 -27.53 15.40 11.83
N LEU A 209 -28.71 15.99 12.06
CA LEU A 209 -28.82 17.40 12.49
C LEU A 209 -28.15 17.62 13.85
N ASN A 210 -28.08 16.57 14.68
CA ASN A 210 -27.39 16.59 15.97
C ASN A 210 -25.86 16.69 15.83
N MET A 211 -25.30 16.54 14.63
CA MET A 211 -23.88 16.82 14.38
C MET A 211 -23.57 18.31 14.55
N LEU A 212 -24.54 19.18 14.27
CA LEU A 212 -24.37 20.62 14.34
C LEU A 212 -24.18 21.06 15.81
N HIS A 213 -23.00 21.58 16.13
CA HIS A 213 -22.57 21.99 17.48
C HIS A 213 -22.40 20.87 18.53
N SER A 214 -22.52 19.60 18.17
CA SER A 214 -22.20 18.51 19.11
C SER A 214 -20.69 18.24 19.15
N ARG A 215 -20.21 17.84 20.33
CA ARG A 215 -18.87 17.28 20.51
C ARG A 215 -19.03 15.77 20.60
N GLY A 216 -18.24 15.02 19.83
CA GLY A 216 -18.14 13.56 19.98
C GLY A 216 -18.90 12.72 18.96
N PHE A 217 -19.78 13.29 18.11
CA PHE A 217 -20.49 12.51 17.08
C PHE A 217 -19.53 11.72 16.19
N LEU A 218 -18.51 12.37 15.62
CA LEU A 218 -17.51 11.69 14.81
C LEU A 218 -16.68 10.68 15.62
N ALA A 219 -16.35 10.99 16.88
CA ALA A 219 -15.58 10.08 17.73
C ALA A 219 -16.35 8.79 18.01
N GLU A 220 -17.67 8.89 18.23
CA GLU A 220 -18.54 7.74 18.43
C GLU A 220 -18.70 6.92 17.15
N VAL A 221 -18.93 7.58 16.01
CA VAL A 221 -19.00 6.93 14.68
C VAL A 221 -17.72 6.15 14.36
N PHE A 222 -16.54 6.78 14.48
CA PHE A 222 -15.27 6.08 14.24
C PHE A 222 -15.00 4.99 15.28
N GLY A 223 -15.46 5.17 16.53
CA GLY A 223 -15.42 4.14 17.56
C GLY A 223 -16.27 2.90 17.20
N ILE A 224 -17.46 3.10 16.62
CA ILE A 224 -18.31 2.01 16.11
C ILE A 224 -17.58 1.30 14.97
N LEU A 225 -17.10 2.03 13.96
CA LEU A 225 -16.40 1.45 12.81
C LEU A 225 -15.17 0.63 13.24
N ALA A 226 -14.40 1.13 14.20
CA ALA A 226 -13.25 0.41 14.75
C ALA A 226 -13.64 -0.88 15.48
N ARG A 227 -14.75 -0.90 16.25
CA ARG A 227 -15.26 -2.13 16.91
C ARG A 227 -15.69 -3.19 15.90
N HIS A 228 -16.23 -2.76 14.76
CA HIS A 228 -16.59 -3.64 13.65
C HIS A 228 -15.41 -3.97 12.71
N ASN A 229 -14.18 -3.57 13.07
CA ASN A 229 -12.96 -3.77 12.29
C ASN A 229 -13.03 -3.21 10.85
N ILE A 230 -13.71 -2.07 10.69
CA ILE A 230 -13.84 -1.38 9.41
C ILE A 230 -12.80 -0.27 9.34
N SER A 231 -11.96 -0.34 8.31
CA SER A 231 -11.04 0.74 7.97
C SER A 231 -11.73 1.72 7.02
N VAL A 232 -11.62 3.01 7.33
CA VAL A 232 -12.14 4.11 6.52
C VAL A 232 -11.01 4.64 5.64
N ASP A 233 -11.32 4.90 4.38
CA ASP A 233 -10.37 5.39 3.37
C ASP A 233 -10.49 6.92 3.21
N LEU A 234 -11.55 7.38 2.54
CA LEU A 234 -11.83 8.80 2.33
C LEU A 234 -12.96 9.32 3.23
N ILE A 235 -12.85 10.59 3.62
CA ILE A 235 -13.81 11.31 4.44
C ILE A 235 -14.10 12.66 3.78
N THR A 236 -15.37 13.00 3.63
CA THR A 236 -15.82 14.37 3.35
C THR A 236 -16.97 14.76 4.27
N THR A 237 -17.06 16.03 4.61
CA THR A 237 -18.04 16.55 5.57
C THR A 237 -18.81 17.72 4.98
N SER A 238 -20.12 17.74 5.20
CA SER A 238 -20.95 18.94 5.16
C SER A 238 -21.23 19.41 6.59
N GLU A 239 -22.07 20.43 6.74
CA GLU A 239 -22.50 20.96 8.03
C GLU A 239 -23.24 19.93 8.90
N VAL A 240 -24.00 19.02 8.27
CA VAL A 240 -24.90 18.06 8.97
C VAL A 240 -24.73 16.62 8.49
N SER A 241 -23.74 16.36 7.65
CA SER A 241 -23.46 15.01 7.15
C SER A 241 -21.97 14.72 7.03
N VAL A 242 -21.63 13.45 7.16
CA VAL A 242 -20.30 12.92 6.85
C VAL A 242 -20.45 11.79 5.84
N ALA A 243 -19.67 11.84 4.76
CA ALA A 243 -19.62 10.76 3.78
C ALA A 243 -18.24 10.09 3.83
N LEU A 244 -18.25 8.76 3.89
CA LEU A 244 -17.10 7.92 4.15
C LEU A 244 -16.98 6.86 3.07
N THR A 245 -15.78 6.57 2.59
CA THR A 245 -15.53 5.37 1.79
C THR A 245 -14.88 4.29 2.62
N LEU A 246 -15.26 3.03 2.36
CA LEU A 246 -14.79 1.89 3.14
C LEU A 246 -13.63 1.21 2.43
N ASP A 247 -12.58 0.89 3.19
CA ASP A 247 -11.46 0.14 2.66
C ASP A 247 -11.77 -1.36 2.60
N THR A 248 -11.96 -1.85 1.37
CA THR A 248 -12.14 -3.27 1.06
C THR A 248 -10.88 -4.11 1.29
N THR A 249 -9.70 -3.51 1.44
CA THR A 249 -8.43 -4.23 1.53
C THR A 249 -7.96 -4.49 2.98
N GLY A 250 -8.24 -3.57 3.90
CA GLY A 250 -7.94 -3.67 5.33
C GLY A 250 -9.03 -4.31 6.18
N SER A 251 -10.25 -4.41 5.67
CA SER A 251 -11.39 -5.05 6.33
C SER A 251 -11.45 -6.54 5.93
N THR A 252 -11.68 -7.44 6.88
CA THR A 252 -11.47 -8.91 6.81
C THR A 252 -11.81 -9.60 5.48
N SER A 253 -10.92 -10.53 5.06
CA SER A 253 -10.98 -11.34 3.82
C SER A 253 -12.10 -12.40 3.77
N THR A 254 -13.08 -12.34 4.64
CA THR A 254 -14.31 -13.14 4.57
C THR A 254 -15.24 -12.40 3.62
N GLY A 255 -15.67 -13.03 2.53
CA GLY A 255 -16.54 -12.44 1.49
C GLY A 255 -17.95 -12.03 1.95
N ASP A 256 -18.12 -11.75 3.24
CA ASP A 256 -19.27 -11.07 3.80
C ASP A 256 -19.21 -9.58 3.43
N THR A 257 -20.37 -9.01 3.15
CA THR A 257 -20.52 -7.58 2.91
C THR A 257 -19.94 -6.79 4.10
N LEU A 258 -19.01 -5.86 3.84
CA LEU A 258 -18.38 -4.99 4.85
C LEU A 258 -19.40 -4.32 5.79
N LEU A 259 -20.60 -4.10 5.28
CA LEU A 259 -21.74 -3.55 5.99
C LEU A 259 -22.60 -4.68 6.57
N THR A 260 -22.31 -5.08 7.79
CA THR A 260 -23.16 -6.01 8.53
C THR A 260 -24.45 -5.32 8.99
N GLN A 261 -25.53 -6.10 9.13
CA GLN A 261 -26.78 -5.56 9.68
C GLN A 261 -26.61 -5.02 11.11
N SER A 262 -25.72 -5.61 11.90
CA SER A 262 -25.40 -5.11 13.24
C SER A 262 -24.75 -3.74 13.22
N LEU A 263 -23.78 -3.50 12.32
CA LEU A 263 -23.17 -2.18 12.13
C LEU A 263 -24.22 -1.15 11.72
N LEU A 264 -25.04 -1.47 10.71
CA LEU A 264 -26.05 -0.55 10.20
C LEU A 264 -27.07 -0.19 11.28
N MET A 265 -27.46 -1.14 12.12
CA MET A 265 -28.37 -0.90 13.24
C MET A 265 -27.75 0.02 14.29
N GLU A 266 -26.46 -0.18 14.64
CA GLU A 266 -25.75 0.65 15.62
C GLU A 266 -25.55 2.09 15.10
N LEU A 267 -25.18 2.27 13.83
CA LEU A 267 -25.08 3.59 13.19
C LEU A 267 -26.45 4.27 13.05
N SER A 268 -27.49 3.49 12.69
CA SER A 268 -28.86 4.01 12.50
C SER A 268 -29.48 4.53 13.80
N ALA A 269 -28.99 4.08 14.96
CA ALA A 269 -29.41 4.60 16.26
C ALA A 269 -28.97 6.06 16.49
N LEU A 270 -27.89 6.49 15.82
CA LEU A 270 -27.28 7.81 15.99
C LEU A 270 -27.59 8.78 14.84
N CYS A 271 -27.77 8.25 13.63
CA CYS A 271 -27.89 9.05 12.41
C CYS A 271 -28.66 8.28 11.32
N ARG A 272 -29.13 9.00 10.31
CA ARG A 272 -29.67 8.36 9.11
C ARG A 272 -28.51 7.90 8.23
N VAL A 273 -28.51 6.61 7.89
CA VAL A 273 -27.47 5.96 7.09
C VAL A 273 -27.95 5.80 5.65
N GLU A 274 -27.14 6.23 4.68
CA GLU A 274 -27.34 5.99 3.25
C GLU A 274 -26.11 5.26 2.69
N VAL A 275 -26.33 4.29 1.82
CA VAL A 275 -25.28 3.44 1.24
C VAL A 275 -25.38 3.50 -0.28
N GLU A 276 -24.28 3.85 -0.92
CA GLU A 276 -24.10 3.78 -2.37
C GLU A 276 -22.94 2.84 -2.70
N GLU A 277 -23.19 1.87 -3.58
CA GLU A 277 -22.19 0.89 -4.01
C GLU A 277 -21.81 1.08 -5.48
N ASN A 278 -20.80 0.35 -5.93
CA ASN A 278 -20.32 0.37 -7.33
C ASN A 278 -19.83 1.74 -7.80
N LEU A 279 -19.30 2.55 -6.87
CA LEU A 279 -18.54 3.74 -7.21
C LEU A 279 -17.10 3.36 -7.57
N ALA A 280 -16.43 4.26 -8.26
CA ALA A 280 -15.01 4.15 -8.54
C ALA A 280 -14.30 5.39 -8.02
N LEU A 281 -13.19 5.16 -7.35
CA LEU A 281 -12.27 6.17 -6.89
C LEU A 281 -11.19 6.39 -7.94
N VAL A 282 -11.09 7.63 -8.41
CA VAL A 282 -10.01 8.11 -9.26
C VAL A 282 -9.15 9.04 -8.42
N ALA A 283 -7.86 8.75 -8.34
CA ALA A 283 -6.89 9.57 -7.61
C ALA A 283 -5.82 10.07 -8.58
N LEU A 284 -5.60 11.37 -8.57
CA LEU A 284 -4.53 12.04 -9.27
C LEU A 284 -3.38 12.26 -8.30
N ILE A 285 -2.22 11.74 -8.67
CA ILE A 285 -1.04 11.75 -7.83
C ILE A 285 0.01 12.62 -8.49
N GLY A 286 0.66 13.44 -7.68
CA GLY A 286 1.49 14.52 -8.18
C GLY A 286 2.23 15.23 -7.06
N ASN A 287 2.64 16.46 -7.30
CA ASN A 287 3.43 17.25 -6.36
C ASN A 287 2.94 18.68 -6.33
N ASP A 288 2.97 19.30 -5.14
CA ASP A 288 2.50 20.67 -4.90
C ASP A 288 1.07 20.96 -5.40
N LEU A 289 0.22 19.92 -5.48
CA LEU A 289 -1.17 20.05 -5.96
C LEU A 289 -1.93 21.09 -5.15
N SER A 290 -1.79 21.05 -3.82
CA SER A 290 -2.45 21.96 -2.87
C SER A 290 -2.08 23.43 -2.99
N LYS A 291 -0.92 23.74 -3.59
CA LYS A 291 -0.38 25.10 -3.72
C LYS A 291 -0.43 25.63 -5.15
N ALA A 292 -0.43 24.73 -6.14
CA ALA A 292 -0.45 25.09 -7.54
C ALA A 292 -1.80 25.73 -7.93
N CYS A 293 -1.73 26.86 -8.65
CA CYS A 293 -2.91 27.47 -9.23
C CYS A 293 -3.33 26.72 -10.49
N GLY A 294 -4.63 26.55 -10.71
CA GLY A 294 -5.16 26.00 -11.97
C GLY A 294 -5.43 24.49 -11.97
N VAL A 295 -4.98 23.74 -10.95
CA VAL A 295 -5.21 22.28 -10.82
C VAL A 295 -6.69 21.93 -11.00
N GLY A 296 -7.59 22.69 -10.37
CA GLY A 296 -9.03 22.47 -10.51
C GLY A 296 -9.53 22.62 -11.94
N LYS A 297 -9.00 23.57 -12.73
CA LYS A 297 -9.40 23.76 -14.13
C LYS A 297 -8.89 22.64 -15.02
N GLU A 298 -7.63 22.23 -14.84
CA GLU A 298 -7.00 21.15 -15.61
C GLU A 298 -7.70 19.82 -15.39
N VAL A 299 -8.02 19.50 -14.12
CA VAL A 299 -8.72 18.26 -13.78
C VAL A 299 -10.21 18.34 -14.13
N PHE A 300 -10.94 19.31 -13.57
CA PHE A 300 -12.41 19.32 -13.68
C PHE A 300 -12.93 19.86 -15.02
N GLY A 301 -12.12 20.61 -15.78
CA GLY A 301 -12.50 21.07 -17.12
C GLY A 301 -12.70 19.91 -18.10
N VAL A 302 -11.90 18.86 -17.98
CA VAL A 302 -12.04 17.63 -18.78
C VAL A 302 -13.23 16.77 -18.32
N LEU A 303 -13.64 16.97 -17.07
CA LEU A 303 -14.68 16.18 -16.40
C LEU A 303 -16.08 16.78 -16.49
N GLU A 304 -16.26 17.89 -17.21
CA GLU A 304 -17.56 18.52 -17.46
C GLU A 304 -18.70 17.53 -17.83
N PRO A 305 -18.50 16.50 -18.68
CA PRO A 305 -19.58 15.59 -19.07
C PRO A 305 -19.86 14.47 -18.05
N PHE A 306 -19.11 14.38 -16.94
CA PHE A 306 -19.22 13.29 -15.97
C PHE A 306 -19.75 13.77 -14.62
N ASN A 307 -20.43 12.86 -13.91
CA ASN A 307 -20.94 13.17 -12.58
C ASN A 307 -19.90 12.84 -11.51
N ILE A 308 -19.31 13.88 -10.92
CA ILE A 308 -18.41 13.74 -9.78
C ILE A 308 -19.24 13.67 -8.49
N ARG A 309 -19.22 12.51 -7.82
CA ARG A 309 -20.07 12.23 -6.66
C ARG A 309 -19.50 12.76 -5.34
N MET A 310 -18.18 12.78 -5.22
CA MET A 310 -17.43 13.17 -4.02
C MET A 310 -16.05 13.64 -4.43
N ILE A 311 -15.52 14.67 -3.77
CA ILE A 311 -14.15 15.16 -3.96
C ILE A 311 -13.47 15.20 -2.58
N CYS A 312 -12.25 14.70 -2.51
CA CYS A 312 -11.38 14.78 -1.36
C CYS A 312 -10.05 15.42 -1.80
N TYR A 313 -9.78 16.61 -1.27
CA TYR A 313 -8.62 17.41 -1.65
C TYR A 313 -8.19 18.32 -0.50
N GLY A 314 -6.88 18.56 -0.38
CA GLY A 314 -6.29 19.47 0.60
C GLY A 314 -5.64 18.79 1.81
N ALA A 315 -5.85 17.49 2.03
CA ALA A 315 -5.19 16.73 3.10
C ALA A 315 -3.71 16.42 2.77
N SER A 316 -3.41 16.18 1.50
CA SER A 316 -2.06 15.88 0.98
C SER A 316 -1.75 16.84 -0.17
N SER A 317 -0.49 17.28 -0.28
CA SER A 317 0.02 18.00 -1.46
C SER A 317 0.26 17.08 -2.65
N HIS A 318 0.20 15.77 -2.45
CA HIS A 318 0.52 14.76 -3.46
C HIS A 318 -0.70 14.06 -4.05
N ASN A 319 -1.91 14.36 -3.55
CA ASN A 319 -3.11 13.65 -3.94
C ASN A 319 -4.33 14.56 -4.07
N LEU A 320 -5.05 14.38 -5.17
CA LEU A 320 -6.41 14.85 -5.37
C LEU A 320 -7.24 13.65 -5.82
N CYS A 321 -8.28 13.30 -5.07
CA CYS A 321 -9.10 12.15 -5.42
C CYS A 321 -10.60 12.46 -5.40
N PHE A 322 -11.35 11.70 -6.19
CA PHE A 322 -12.78 11.90 -6.34
C PHE A 322 -13.48 10.60 -6.75
N LEU A 323 -14.78 10.53 -6.48
CA LEU A 323 -15.63 9.40 -6.83
C LEU A 323 -16.46 9.70 -8.08
N VAL A 324 -16.58 8.69 -8.94
CA VAL A 324 -17.47 8.66 -10.10
C VAL A 324 -18.26 7.35 -10.13
N PRO A 325 -19.40 7.29 -10.84
CA PRO A 325 -20.07 6.03 -11.11
C PRO A 325 -19.12 5.01 -11.75
N GLY A 326 -19.16 3.75 -11.29
CA GLY A 326 -18.24 2.71 -11.78
C GLY A 326 -18.31 2.45 -13.28
N THR A 327 -19.45 2.74 -13.92
CA THR A 327 -19.67 2.66 -15.37
C THR A 327 -18.89 3.70 -16.17
N GLU A 328 -18.56 4.84 -15.56
CA GLU A 328 -17.87 5.98 -16.19
C GLU A 328 -16.37 5.99 -15.91
N ALA A 329 -15.93 5.16 -14.95
CA ALA A 329 -14.58 5.19 -14.38
C ALA A 329 -13.45 5.10 -15.41
N GLU A 330 -13.55 4.19 -16.38
CA GLU A 330 -12.49 4.01 -17.39
C GLU A 330 -12.43 5.18 -18.36
N GLN A 331 -13.58 5.72 -18.77
CA GLN A 331 -13.64 6.88 -19.67
C GLN A 331 -13.08 8.13 -19.01
N VAL A 332 -13.35 8.31 -17.71
CA VAL A 332 -12.77 9.38 -16.89
C VAL A 332 -11.25 9.27 -16.85
N VAL A 333 -10.71 8.08 -16.54
CA VAL A 333 -9.26 7.86 -16.50
C VAL A 333 -8.62 8.07 -17.87
N GLN A 334 -9.23 7.58 -18.95
CA GLN A 334 -8.73 7.77 -20.32
C GLN A 334 -8.66 9.26 -20.71
N LYS A 335 -9.73 10.02 -20.47
CA LYS A 335 -9.76 11.45 -20.82
C LYS A 335 -8.78 12.28 -19.97
N LEU A 336 -8.69 11.98 -18.68
CA LEU A 336 -7.70 12.64 -17.82
C LEU A 336 -6.28 12.29 -18.25
N HIS A 337 -6.02 11.02 -18.55
CA HIS A 337 -4.69 10.61 -18.98
C HIS A 337 -4.27 11.32 -20.27
N HIS A 338 -5.18 11.36 -21.25
CA HIS A 338 -4.95 12.03 -22.52
C HIS A 338 -4.69 13.53 -22.39
N ASN A 339 -5.33 14.22 -21.43
CA ASN A 339 -5.09 15.66 -21.25
C ASN A 339 -3.82 15.98 -20.46
N LEU A 340 -3.44 15.10 -19.53
CA LEU A 340 -2.38 15.38 -18.55
C LEU A 340 -1.02 14.77 -18.92
N PHE A 341 -0.98 13.70 -19.71
CA PHE A 341 0.25 12.93 -19.97
C PHE A 341 0.54 12.66 -21.46
N GLU A 342 -0.40 12.94 -22.36
CA GLU A 342 -0.27 12.75 -23.82
C GLU A 342 -0.21 14.10 -24.55
#